data_AF-A0AAD5EK78-F1
#
_entry.id   AF-A0AAD5EK78-F1
#
_cell.length_a   1.000
_cell.length_b   1.000
_cell.length_c   1.000
_cell.angle_alpha   90.00
_cell.angle_beta   90.00
_cell.angle_gamma   90.00
#
_symmetry.space_group_name_H-M   'P 1'
#
loop_
_entity.id
_entity.type
_entity.pdbx_description
1 polymer ?
#
loop_
_entity_poly.entity_id
_entity_poly.type
_entity_poly.pdbx_seq_one_letter_code
_entity_poly.pdbx_strand_id
1 'polypeptide(L)'
;MSSALSFVGVPPHGSGDDHASPRQSPSTVSLFLDLEYTQGFDSQNFVLRHLVHPWHVIKVTFLSSYVNFLLVMVPVGIVAGGQGWNPTAVFTINVLAIIPLAAVMSFATGEISLKLGGILGGLLNAAFGNAVELIVSIITLKENHIDIVQASMLGSILSNLLLMMGMCFLFSGVIHRGPTGNGTEQVFSSATAQTTCSLMALSSASLIIPAILFAIVDQSGFRDKDKSILTLSHGTAIILLLLYVPYLVFQLRTHSNLFDAENQDSDERE
;
A
#
# COMPACT_ATOMS: atom_id res chain seq x y z
N MET A 1 10.09 9.13 7.12
CA MET A 1 9.43 8.89 8.42
C MET A 1 9.58 7.41 8.80
N SER A 2 10.83 6.94 8.84
CA SER A 2 11.22 5.54 9.07
C SER A 2 12.05 5.47 10.35
N SER A 3 11.40 5.66 11.50
CA SER A 3 12.10 5.57 12.80
C SER A 3 11.25 4.95 13.90
N ALA A 4 10.20 4.20 13.54
CA ALA A 4 9.38 3.46 14.51
C ALA A 4 9.51 1.93 14.36
N LEU A 5 10.44 1.44 13.53
CA LEU A 5 10.59 0.02 13.19
C LEU A 5 12.00 -0.51 13.53
N SER A 6 12.51 -0.17 14.72
CA SER A 6 13.68 -0.85 15.27
C SER A 6 13.25 -1.85 16.34
N PHE A 7 13.61 -3.11 16.11
CA PHE A 7 13.69 -4.21 17.09
C PHE A 7 12.40 -4.92 17.53
N VAL A 8 12.06 -5.97 16.79
CA VAL A 8 11.60 -7.23 17.40
C VAL A 8 12.81 -7.88 18.10
N GLY A 9 13.16 -7.36 19.28
CA GLY A 9 14.16 -7.94 20.16
C GLY A 9 13.48 -8.80 21.22
N VAL A 10 13.62 -10.12 21.13
CA VAL A 10 13.38 -11.01 22.29
C VAL A 10 14.34 -10.54 23.40
N PRO A 11 13.87 -10.25 24.63
CA PRO A 11 14.75 -9.73 25.67
C PRO A 11 15.80 -10.78 26.03
N PRO A 12 17.08 -10.37 26.24
CA PRO A 12 18.10 -11.29 26.68
C PRO A 12 17.79 -11.75 28.12
N HIS A 13 17.95 -13.04 28.38
CA HIS A 13 17.92 -13.61 29.72
C HIS A 13 19.07 -12.98 30.55
N GLY A 14 18.76 -11.99 31.38
CA GLY A 14 19.67 -11.36 32.31
C GLY A 14 19.46 -11.88 33.73
N SER A 15 20.45 -12.63 34.22
CA SER A 15 20.70 -12.92 35.63
C SER A 15 20.81 -11.63 36.45
N GLY A 16 20.36 -11.70 37.71
CA GLY A 16 20.09 -10.54 38.57
C GLY A 16 21.29 -9.66 38.92
N ASP A 17 20.97 -8.41 39.30
CA ASP A 17 21.41 -7.80 40.55
C ASP A 17 20.63 -6.49 40.80
N ASP A 18 20.34 -6.26 42.08
CA ASP A 18 19.54 -5.19 42.65
C ASP A 18 20.12 -3.79 42.42
N HIS A 19 19.30 -2.84 41.95
CA HIS A 19 19.31 -1.46 42.44
C HIS A 19 17.95 -0.77 42.15
N ALA A 20 17.18 -0.59 43.22
CA ALA A 20 15.86 0.06 43.18
C ALA A 20 15.97 1.59 43.04
N SER A 21 15.53 2.12 41.91
CA SER A 21 15.18 3.53 41.73
C SER A 21 13.65 3.72 41.86
N PRO A 22 13.14 4.88 42.37
CA PRO A 22 11.72 5.02 42.68
C PRO A 22 10.90 5.13 41.38
N ARG A 23 10.02 4.15 41.14
CA ARG A 23 9.08 4.14 40.01
C ARG A 23 8.11 5.32 40.11
N GLN A 24 8.27 6.32 39.25
CA GLN A 24 7.19 7.25 38.92
C GLN A 24 6.08 6.44 38.22
N SER A 25 4.85 6.54 38.72
CA SER A 25 3.69 5.90 38.09
C SER A 25 3.49 6.46 36.67
N PRO A 26 3.42 5.65 35.62
CA PRO A 26 3.11 6.16 34.29
C PRO A 26 1.70 6.75 34.31
N SER A 27 1.57 7.98 33.81
CA SER A 27 0.29 8.67 33.60
C SER A 27 -0.59 7.81 32.67
N THR A 28 -1.90 7.83 32.87
CA THR A 28 -2.86 7.11 32.00
C THR A 28 -2.66 7.46 30.52
N VAL A 29 -2.18 8.68 30.23
CA VAL A 29 -1.91 9.16 28.88
C VAL A 29 -0.70 8.46 28.22
N SER A 30 0.37 8.16 28.98
CA SER A 30 1.53 7.44 28.41
C SER A 30 1.21 5.98 28.16
N LEU A 31 0.32 5.38 28.96
CA LEU A 31 -0.14 4.00 28.78
C LEU A 31 -0.96 3.82 27.47
N PHE A 32 -1.72 4.85 27.07
CA PHE A 32 -2.47 4.84 25.81
C PHE A 32 -1.63 5.22 24.58
N LEU A 33 -0.61 6.08 24.71
CA LEU A 33 0.18 6.58 23.58
C LEU A 33 1.48 5.80 23.29
N ASP A 34 1.96 4.95 24.21
CA ASP A 34 3.12 4.10 23.93
C ASP A 34 2.79 3.03 22.87
N LEU A 35 3.51 3.06 21.74
CA LEU A 35 3.45 2.05 20.68
C LEU A 35 4.35 0.84 20.98
N GLU A 36 5.39 1.01 21.82
CA GLU A 36 6.41 -0.02 22.03
C GLU A 36 6.10 -0.96 23.20
N TYR A 37 5.13 -0.63 24.06
CA TYR A 37 4.90 -1.41 25.28
C TYR A 37 3.43 -1.46 25.70
N THR A 38 2.80 -2.63 25.55
CA THR A 38 1.53 -2.94 26.22
C THR A 38 1.81 -3.84 27.41
N GLN A 39 1.61 -3.30 28.61
CA GLN A 39 1.85 -4.00 29.87
C GLN A 39 0.91 -5.23 29.97
N GLY A 40 1.47 -6.45 30.08
CA GLY A 40 0.67 -7.68 30.26
C GLY A 40 1.14 -8.93 29.50
N PHE A 41 2.13 -8.83 28.62
CA PHE A 41 2.69 -10.01 27.91
C PHE A 41 3.27 -11.09 28.84
N ASP A 42 3.69 -10.70 30.05
CA ASP A 42 4.38 -11.55 31.02
C ASP A 42 3.49 -11.99 32.21
N SER A 43 2.16 -11.81 32.10
CA SER A 43 1.20 -12.25 33.14
C SER A 43 0.98 -13.77 33.07
N GLN A 44 1.16 -14.48 34.20
CA GLN A 44 0.92 -15.93 34.34
C GLN A 44 -0.53 -16.38 34.05
N ASN A 45 -1.49 -15.45 33.96
CA ASN A 45 -2.89 -15.76 33.69
C ASN A 45 -3.15 -15.96 32.18
N PHE A 46 -3.43 -17.19 31.77
CA PHE A 46 -3.75 -17.60 30.38
C PHE A 46 -4.84 -16.73 29.73
N VAL A 47 -5.87 -16.37 30.49
CA VAL A 47 -7.00 -15.54 30.04
C VAL A 47 -6.58 -14.09 29.76
N LEU A 48 -5.75 -13.52 30.62
CA LEU A 48 -5.25 -12.15 30.43
C LEU A 48 -4.35 -12.08 29.19
N ARG A 49 -3.48 -13.08 28.98
CA ARG A 49 -2.60 -13.15 27.81
C ARG A 49 -3.37 -13.26 26.48
N HIS A 50 -4.46 -14.03 26.45
CA HIS A 50 -5.31 -14.17 25.26
C HIS A 50 -6.18 -12.93 24.99
N LEU A 51 -6.50 -12.13 26.01
CA LEU A 51 -7.27 -10.88 25.83
C LEU A 51 -6.37 -9.69 25.48
N VAL A 52 -5.13 -9.67 25.96
CA VAL A 52 -4.17 -8.58 25.69
C VAL A 52 -3.64 -8.65 24.25
N HIS A 53 -3.48 -9.85 23.67
CA HIS A 53 -3.04 -10.02 22.29
C HIS A 53 -3.95 -9.33 21.24
N PRO A 54 -5.27 -9.59 21.19
CA PRO A 54 -6.16 -8.92 20.24
C PRO A 54 -6.26 -7.42 20.54
N TRP A 55 -6.24 -7.01 21.81
CA TRP A 55 -6.23 -5.60 22.18
C TRP A 55 -4.98 -4.85 21.67
N HIS A 56 -3.81 -5.47 21.81
CA HIS A 56 -2.55 -4.92 21.30
C HIS A 56 -2.56 -4.84 19.78
N VAL A 57 -3.01 -5.90 19.08
CA VAL A 57 -3.12 -5.90 17.61
C VAL A 57 -4.09 -4.83 17.12
N ILE A 58 -5.24 -4.66 17.79
CA ILE A 58 -6.21 -3.60 17.49
C ILE A 58 -5.57 -2.23 17.72
N LYS A 59 -4.91 -2.02 18.86
CA LYS A 59 -4.24 -0.75 19.18
C LYS A 59 -3.19 -0.39 18.14
N VAL A 60 -2.27 -1.31 17.83
CA VAL A 60 -1.21 -1.11 16.84
C VAL A 60 -1.80 -0.88 15.45
N THR A 61 -2.84 -1.62 15.07
CA THR A 61 -3.51 -1.47 13.78
C THR A 61 -4.21 -0.12 13.66
N PHE A 62 -4.88 0.36 14.72
CA PHE A 62 -5.53 1.68 14.73
C PHE A 62 -4.51 2.83 14.77
N LEU A 63 -3.38 2.68 15.46
CA LEU A 63 -2.33 3.71 15.55
C LEU A 63 -1.29 3.63 14.42
N SER A 64 -1.35 2.62 13.55
CA SER A 64 -0.39 2.41 12.45
C SER A 64 -0.34 3.58 11.46
N SER A 65 -1.47 4.24 11.19
CA SER A 65 -1.55 5.38 10.27
C SER A 65 -2.44 6.50 10.82
N TYR A 66 -2.03 7.75 10.60
CA TYR A 66 -2.83 8.94 10.92
C TYR A 66 -4.20 8.92 10.24
N VAL A 67 -4.33 8.20 9.12
CA VAL A 67 -5.58 8.10 8.35
C VAL A 67 -6.61 7.20 9.04
N ASN A 68 -6.20 6.35 9.99
CA ASN A 68 -7.10 5.39 10.66
C ASN A 68 -8.17 6.03 11.53
N PHE A 69 -8.07 7.34 11.84
CA PHE A 69 -9.17 8.10 12.41
C PHE A 69 -10.45 8.01 11.54
N LEU A 70 -10.31 7.88 10.21
CA LEU A 70 -11.43 7.69 9.30
C LEU A 70 -12.10 6.31 9.42
N LEU A 71 -11.60 5.37 10.22
CA LEU A 71 -12.26 4.06 10.42
C LEU A 71 -13.68 4.20 10.99
N VAL A 72 -14.00 5.32 11.64
CA VAL A 72 -15.36 5.66 12.05
C VAL A 72 -16.34 5.71 10.86
N MET A 73 -15.85 5.99 9.65
CA MET A 73 -16.66 6.03 8.43
C MET A 73 -17.13 4.64 7.99
N VAL A 74 -16.48 3.56 8.43
CA VAL A 74 -16.87 2.18 8.09
C VAL A 74 -18.26 1.82 8.66
N PRO A 75 -18.49 1.85 9.99
CA PRO A 75 -19.83 1.58 10.53
C PRO A 75 -20.86 2.60 10.05
N VAL A 76 -20.48 3.87 9.90
CA VAL A 76 -21.37 4.91 9.38
C VAL A 76 -21.79 4.60 7.94
N GLY A 77 -20.87 4.16 7.08
CA GLY A 77 -21.15 3.78 5.70
C GLY A 77 -22.08 2.58 5.58
N ILE A 78 -21.91 1.57 6.45
CA ILE A 78 -22.79 0.39 6.51
C ILE A 78 -24.21 0.81 6.94
N VAL A 79 -24.33 1.63 7.99
CA VAL A 79 -25.63 2.11 8.47
C VAL A 79 -26.30 3.00 7.44
N ALA A 80 -25.56 3.92 6.82
CA ALA A 80 -26.07 4.81 5.78
C ALA A 80 -26.59 4.04 4.56
N GLY A 81 -25.87 2.99 4.13
CA GLY A 81 -26.32 2.10 3.06
C GLY A 81 -27.55 1.29 3.45
N GLY A 82 -27.57 0.70 4.65
CA GLY A 82 -28.69 -0.10 5.15
C GLY A 82 -29.97 0.68 5.39
N GLN A 83 -29.87 1.96 5.78
CA GLN A 83 -31.01 2.86 5.98
C GLN A 83 -31.45 3.62 4.72
N GLY A 84 -30.77 3.41 3.58
CA GLY A 84 -31.11 4.08 2.33
C GLY A 84 -30.94 5.60 2.39
N TRP A 85 -29.84 6.08 2.98
CA TRP A 85 -29.50 7.50 2.95
C TRP A 85 -29.29 7.99 1.51
N ASN A 86 -29.13 9.30 1.32
CA ASN A 86 -28.88 9.88 0.01
C ASN A 86 -27.71 9.16 -0.72
N PRO A 87 -27.87 8.72 -1.99
CA PRO A 87 -26.86 7.94 -2.70
C PRO A 87 -25.48 8.61 -2.76
N THR A 88 -25.44 9.94 -2.93
CA THR A 88 -24.18 10.69 -2.94
C THR A 88 -23.51 10.65 -1.58
N ALA A 89 -24.27 10.79 -0.49
CA ALA A 89 -23.73 10.68 0.86
C ALA A 89 -23.20 9.27 1.16
N VAL A 90 -23.97 8.23 0.81
CA VAL A 90 -23.54 6.83 0.95
C VAL A 90 -22.25 6.58 0.18
N PHE A 91 -22.17 7.06 -1.07
CA PHE A 91 -20.97 6.94 -1.89
C PHE A 91 -19.77 7.64 -1.24
N THR A 92 -19.90 8.91 -0.87
CA THR A 92 -18.79 9.68 -0.27
C THR A 92 -18.30 9.06 1.04
N ILE A 93 -19.21 8.64 1.93
CA ILE A 93 -18.84 8.01 3.20
C ILE A 93 -18.08 6.71 2.96
N ASN A 94 -18.55 5.86 2.04
CA ASN A 94 -17.89 4.59 1.75
C ASN A 94 -16.54 4.79 1.03
N VAL A 95 -16.40 5.78 0.16
CA VAL A 95 -15.09 6.14 -0.42
C VAL A 95 -14.10 6.55 0.66
N LEU A 96 -14.53 7.40 1.61
CA LEU A 96 -13.69 7.79 2.75
C LEU A 96 -13.36 6.61 3.66
N ALA A 97 -14.29 5.67 3.83
CA ALA A 97 -14.08 4.45 4.62
C ALA A 97 -13.03 3.50 4.00
N ILE A 98 -12.94 3.45 2.67
CA ILE A 98 -11.95 2.61 1.96
C ILE A 98 -10.51 3.07 2.22
N ILE A 99 -10.27 4.37 2.40
CA ILE A 99 -8.91 4.92 2.59
C ILE A 99 -8.18 4.28 3.80
N PRO A 100 -8.71 4.30 5.03
CA PRO A 100 -8.05 3.65 6.16
C PRO A 100 -8.10 2.12 6.07
N LEU A 101 -9.12 1.53 5.45
CA LEU A 101 -9.17 0.07 5.22
C LEU A 101 -8.00 -0.39 4.35
N ALA A 102 -7.64 0.38 3.33
CA ALA A 102 -6.48 0.13 2.49
C ALA A 102 -5.17 0.19 3.29
N ALA A 103 -5.03 1.18 4.18
CA ALA A 103 -3.87 1.31 5.05
C ALA A 103 -3.73 0.11 6.01
N VAL A 104 -4.83 -0.30 6.66
CA VAL A 104 -4.86 -1.48 7.55
C VAL A 104 -4.52 -2.76 6.77
N MET A 105 -5.08 -2.93 5.57
CA MET A 105 -4.81 -4.09 4.72
C MET A 105 -3.33 -4.14 4.29
N SER A 106 -2.74 -2.99 3.91
CA SER A 106 -1.32 -2.89 3.56
C SER A 106 -0.42 -3.25 4.74
N PHE A 107 -0.70 -2.72 5.94
CA PHE A 107 0.02 -3.07 7.16
C PHE A 107 -0.06 -4.56 7.48
N ALA A 108 -1.27 -5.13 7.46
CA ALA A 108 -1.47 -6.56 7.72
C ALA A 108 -0.75 -7.44 6.68
N THR A 109 -0.78 -7.03 5.41
CA THR A 109 -0.06 -7.72 4.32
C THR A 109 1.44 -7.67 4.54
N GLY A 110 1.99 -6.54 4.97
CA GLY A 110 3.40 -6.39 5.34
C GLY A 110 3.81 -7.36 6.44
N GLU A 111 3.07 -7.40 7.54
CA GLU A 111 3.33 -8.31 8.67
C GLU A 111 3.31 -9.79 8.26
N ILE A 112 2.36 -10.19 7.41
CA ILE A 112 2.28 -11.57 6.92
C ILE A 112 3.43 -11.84 5.92
N SER A 113 3.76 -10.88 5.06
CA SER A 113 4.83 -11.01 4.05
C SER A 113 6.19 -11.20 4.71
N LEU A 114 6.47 -10.46 5.80
CA LEU A 114 7.70 -10.61 6.59
C LEU A 114 7.83 -12.02 7.17
N LYS A 115 6.74 -12.62 7.65
CA LYS A 115 6.76 -14.00 8.18
C LYS A 115 6.89 -15.07 7.11
N LEU A 116 6.34 -14.82 5.92
CA LEU A 116 6.43 -15.75 4.79
C LEU A 116 7.84 -15.74 4.16
N GLY A 117 8.46 -14.56 4.08
CA GLY A 117 9.80 -14.37 3.53
C GLY A 117 9.92 -14.66 2.02
N GLY A 118 11.00 -14.16 1.42
CA GLY A 118 11.39 -14.45 0.04
C GLY A 118 10.27 -14.21 -0.99
N ILE A 119 10.07 -15.19 -1.88
CA ILE A 119 9.11 -15.08 -2.99
C ILE A 119 7.66 -15.04 -2.50
N LEU A 120 7.30 -15.83 -1.49
CA LEU A 120 5.90 -15.91 -1.04
C LEU A 120 5.45 -14.61 -0.40
N GLY A 121 6.31 -13.96 0.39
CA GLY A 121 6.05 -12.61 0.90
C GLY A 121 5.95 -11.58 -0.23
N GLY A 122 6.86 -11.62 -1.20
CA GLY A 122 6.81 -10.73 -2.36
C GLY A 122 5.55 -10.87 -3.21
N LEU A 123 5.11 -12.11 -3.46
CA LEU A 123 3.88 -12.39 -4.21
C LEU A 123 2.63 -11.96 -3.43
N LEU A 124 2.62 -12.16 -2.11
CA LEU A 124 1.53 -11.69 -1.25
C LEU A 124 1.43 -10.16 -1.31
N ASN A 125 2.55 -9.45 -1.21
CA ASN A 125 2.59 -7.99 -1.31
C ASN A 125 2.15 -7.50 -2.70
N ALA A 126 2.54 -8.18 -3.78
CA ALA A 126 2.11 -7.82 -5.14
C ALA A 126 0.58 -7.94 -5.31
N ALA A 127 -0.01 -9.01 -4.78
CA ALA A 127 -1.45 -9.26 -4.89
C ALA A 127 -2.29 -8.39 -3.94
N PHE A 128 -1.93 -8.37 -2.65
CA PHE A 128 -2.71 -7.66 -1.62
C PHE A 128 -2.36 -6.17 -1.52
N GLY A 129 -1.19 -5.74 -1.99
CA GLY A 129 -0.85 -4.33 -2.12
C GLY A 129 -1.76 -3.57 -3.08
N ASN A 130 -2.33 -4.27 -4.07
CA ASN A 130 -3.30 -3.74 -5.03
C ASN A 130 -4.72 -4.31 -4.83
N ALA A 131 -4.99 -4.99 -3.70
CA ALA A 131 -6.25 -5.71 -3.51
C ALA A 131 -7.46 -4.78 -3.50
N VAL A 132 -7.37 -3.58 -2.93
CA VAL A 132 -8.49 -2.62 -2.91
C VAL A 132 -8.91 -2.25 -4.34
N GLU A 133 -7.95 -1.95 -5.21
CA GLU A 133 -8.22 -1.63 -6.61
C GLU A 133 -8.84 -2.82 -7.35
N LEU A 134 -8.31 -4.03 -7.13
CA LEU A 134 -8.83 -5.26 -7.72
C LEU A 134 -10.26 -5.56 -7.24
N ILE A 135 -10.54 -5.46 -5.94
CA ILE A 135 -11.86 -5.74 -5.35
C ILE A 135 -12.90 -4.76 -5.91
N VAL A 136 -12.60 -3.45 -5.90
CA VAL A 136 -13.52 -2.43 -6.45
C VAL A 136 -13.75 -2.67 -7.94
N SER A 137 -12.70 -2.99 -8.69
CA SER A 137 -12.80 -3.29 -10.12
C SER A 137 -13.65 -4.53 -10.40
N ILE A 138 -13.46 -5.63 -9.67
CA ILE A 138 -14.26 -6.85 -9.85
C ILE A 138 -15.74 -6.61 -9.52
N ILE A 139 -16.02 -5.94 -8.39
CA ILE A 139 -17.42 -5.63 -8.01
C ILE A 139 -18.08 -4.77 -9.09
N THR A 140 -17.38 -3.75 -9.57
CA THR A 140 -17.88 -2.84 -10.60
C THR A 140 -18.07 -3.55 -11.95
N LEU A 141 -17.16 -4.46 -12.32
CA LEU A 141 -17.29 -5.29 -13.53
C LEU A 141 -18.47 -6.25 -13.44
N LYS A 142 -18.75 -6.84 -12.26
CA LYS A 142 -19.93 -7.70 -12.06
C LYS A 142 -21.25 -6.95 -12.30
N GLU A 143 -21.27 -5.65 -12.03
CA GLU A 143 -22.40 -4.76 -12.31
C GLU A 143 -22.38 -4.21 -13.76
N ASN A 144 -21.50 -4.73 -14.63
CA ASN A 144 -21.32 -4.31 -16.04
C ASN A 144 -20.89 -2.85 -16.23
N HIS A 145 -20.32 -2.21 -15.21
CA HIS A 145 -19.81 -0.84 -15.31
C HIS A 145 -18.36 -0.80 -15.84
N ILE A 146 -18.18 -1.25 -17.08
CA ILE A 146 -16.85 -1.39 -17.71
C ILE A 146 -16.14 -0.02 -17.80
N ASP A 147 -16.87 1.04 -18.13
CA ASP A 147 -16.30 2.39 -18.27
C ASP A 147 -15.68 2.91 -16.96
N ILE A 148 -16.32 2.60 -15.81
CA ILE A 148 -15.81 2.99 -14.49
C ILE A 148 -14.50 2.26 -14.19
N VAL A 149 -14.40 0.99 -14.56
CA VAL A 149 -13.19 0.16 -14.34
C VAL A 149 -12.05 0.65 -15.22
N GLN A 150 -12.33 0.93 -16.50
CA GLN A 150 -11.33 1.49 -17.42
C GLN A 150 -10.83 2.85 -16.96
N ALA A 151 -11.73 3.75 -16.56
CA ALA A 151 -11.38 5.06 -16.03
C ALA A 151 -10.58 4.95 -14.72
N SER A 152 -10.93 4.01 -13.83
CA SER A 152 -10.22 3.78 -12.58
C SER A 152 -8.80 3.26 -12.81
N MET A 153 -8.60 2.30 -13.73
CA MET A 153 -7.27 1.75 -14.06
C MET A 153 -6.33 2.81 -14.64
N LEU A 154 -6.83 3.62 -15.60
CA LEU A 154 -6.08 4.76 -16.13
C LEU A 154 -5.80 5.80 -15.04
N GLY A 155 -6.79 6.09 -14.20
CA GLY A 155 -6.66 6.99 -13.06
C GLY A 155 -5.60 6.57 -12.06
N SER A 156 -5.51 5.27 -11.74
CA SER A 156 -4.50 4.70 -10.83
C SER A 156 -3.08 4.90 -11.38
N ILE A 157 -2.87 4.59 -12.66
CA ILE A 157 -1.59 4.81 -13.35
C ILE A 157 -1.20 6.30 -13.34
N LEU A 158 -2.12 7.19 -13.74
CA LEU A 158 -1.87 8.63 -13.77
C LEU A 158 -1.64 9.21 -12.37
N SER A 159 -2.38 8.74 -11.37
CA SER A 159 -2.23 9.16 -9.98
C SER A 159 -0.84 8.80 -9.46
N ASN A 160 -0.35 7.59 -9.70
CA ASN A 160 0.99 7.18 -9.26
C ASN A 160 2.09 7.91 -10.02
N LEU A 161 1.92 8.11 -11.34
CA LEU A 161 2.91 8.76 -12.20
C LEU A 161 3.06 10.25 -11.98
N LEU A 162 1.95 10.99 -11.90
CA LEU A 162 1.94 12.43 -11.94
C LEU A 162 1.57 13.03 -10.59
N LEU A 163 0.46 12.57 -10.00
CA LEU A 163 -0.04 13.17 -8.78
C LEU A 163 0.86 12.84 -7.59
N MET A 164 1.08 11.56 -7.32
CA MET A 164 1.89 11.11 -6.19
C MET A 164 3.35 11.55 -6.36
N MET A 165 3.94 11.31 -7.53
CA MET A 165 5.31 11.75 -7.82
C MET A 165 5.46 13.27 -7.74
N GLY A 166 4.52 14.04 -8.32
CA GLY A 166 4.54 15.50 -8.28
C GLY A 166 4.38 16.05 -6.86
N MET A 167 3.52 15.42 -6.04
CA MET A 167 3.38 15.76 -4.63
C MET A 167 4.64 15.42 -3.83
N CYS A 168 5.29 14.28 -4.11
CA CYS A 168 6.58 13.93 -3.52
C CYS A 168 7.64 15.00 -3.86
N PHE A 169 7.76 15.43 -5.11
CA PHE A 169 8.71 16.49 -5.49
C PHE A 169 8.36 17.84 -4.88
N LEU A 170 7.08 18.21 -4.84
CA LEU A 170 6.63 19.46 -4.24
C LEU A 170 6.94 19.49 -2.74
N PHE A 171 6.51 18.47 -1.98
CA PHE A 171 6.74 18.44 -0.54
C PHE A 171 8.20 18.22 -0.19
N SER A 172 8.91 17.39 -0.95
CA SER A 172 10.36 17.24 -0.79
C SER A 172 11.07 18.57 -0.99
N GLY A 173 10.76 19.30 -2.07
CA GLY A 173 11.37 20.59 -2.36
C GLY A 173 11.01 21.68 -1.34
N VAL A 174 9.82 21.62 -0.72
CA VAL A 174 9.42 22.54 0.36
C VAL A 174 10.16 22.23 1.66
N ILE A 175 10.25 20.96 2.04
CA ILE A 175 10.91 20.52 3.29
C ILE A 175 12.44 20.75 3.21
N HIS A 176 13.04 20.47 2.06
CA HIS A 176 14.49 20.54 1.85
C HIS A 176 14.98 21.89 1.32
N ARG A 177 14.13 22.93 1.35
CA ARG A 177 14.44 24.25 0.76
C ARG A 177 15.56 25.03 1.46
N GLY A 178 15.92 24.64 2.67
CA GLY A 178 16.87 25.36 3.53
C GLY A 178 16.40 26.77 3.91
N PRO A 179 16.95 27.38 4.98
CA PRO A 179 16.59 28.75 5.38
C PRO A 179 17.04 29.82 4.36
N THR A 180 18.02 29.49 3.52
CA THR A 180 18.69 30.38 2.57
C THR A 180 18.19 30.24 1.14
N GLY A 181 17.22 29.36 0.87
CA GLY A 181 16.67 29.12 -0.48
C GLY A 181 17.53 28.23 -1.38
N ASN A 182 18.69 27.77 -0.90
CA ASN A 182 19.49 26.75 -1.57
C ASN A 182 18.96 25.37 -1.16
N GLY A 183 18.12 24.76 -1.99
CA GLY A 183 17.56 23.44 -1.72
C GLY A 183 18.60 22.33 -1.88
N THR A 184 18.49 21.27 -1.07
CA THR A 184 19.25 20.04 -1.27
C THR A 184 18.52 19.13 -2.25
N GLU A 185 19.19 18.72 -3.33
CA GLU A 185 18.64 17.74 -4.29
C GLU A 185 18.57 16.36 -3.65
N GLN A 186 17.48 15.63 -3.90
CA GLN A 186 17.37 14.23 -3.49
C GLN A 186 18.04 13.34 -4.54
N VAL A 187 19.03 12.57 -4.11
CA VAL A 187 19.69 11.58 -4.95
C VAL A 187 18.94 10.26 -4.80
N PHE A 188 18.64 9.61 -5.92
CA PHE A 188 18.01 8.29 -5.94
C PHE A 188 18.96 7.28 -6.59
N SER A 189 18.86 6.01 -6.20
CA SER A 189 19.56 4.93 -6.90
C SER A 189 19.18 4.93 -8.38
N SER A 190 20.12 5.36 -9.22
CA SER A 190 19.89 5.58 -10.64
C SER A 190 19.53 4.28 -11.36
N ALA A 191 20.10 3.14 -10.95
CA ALA A 191 19.81 1.83 -11.54
C ALA A 191 18.35 1.40 -11.29
N THR A 192 17.90 1.38 -10.03
CA THR A 192 16.55 0.92 -9.67
C THR A 192 15.47 1.87 -10.19
N ALA A 193 15.70 3.19 -10.08
CA ALA A 193 14.78 4.20 -10.61
C ALA A 193 14.68 4.11 -12.13
N GLN A 194 15.81 4.01 -12.85
CA GLN A 194 15.81 3.95 -14.31
C GLN A 194 15.14 2.68 -14.84
N THR A 195 15.43 1.51 -14.25
CA THR A 195 14.80 0.24 -14.66
C THR A 195 13.29 0.26 -14.42
N THR A 196 12.84 0.75 -13.26
CA THR A 196 11.42 0.81 -12.92
C THR A 196 10.68 1.82 -13.80
N CYS A 197 11.23 3.01 -14.03
CA CYS A 197 10.66 4.00 -14.94
C CYS A 197 10.57 3.48 -16.38
N SER A 198 11.62 2.81 -16.87
CA SER A 198 11.62 2.25 -18.24
C SER A 198 10.57 1.16 -18.40
N LEU A 199 10.43 0.28 -17.41
CA LEU A 199 9.42 -0.78 -17.43
C LEU A 199 8.00 -0.22 -17.31
N MET A 200 7.80 0.80 -16.49
CA MET A 200 6.50 1.44 -16.32
C MET A 200 6.09 2.22 -17.56
N ALA A 201 7.04 2.87 -18.25
CA ALA A 201 6.81 3.51 -19.54
C ALA A 201 6.44 2.47 -20.62
N LEU A 202 7.17 1.35 -20.71
CA LEU A 202 6.86 0.28 -21.65
C LEU A 202 5.48 -0.35 -21.39
N SER A 203 5.15 -0.58 -20.11
CA SER A 203 3.87 -1.16 -19.70
C SER A 203 2.70 -0.22 -20.00
N SER A 204 2.86 1.07 -19.68
CA SER A 204 1.84 2.10 -19.94
C SER A 204 1.64 2.32 -21.44
N ALA A 205 2.72 2.36 -22.23
CA ALA A 205 2.63 2.45 -23.68
C ALA A 205 1.92 1.22 -24.28
N SER A 206 2.18 0.04 -23.76
CA SER A 206 1.55 -1.21 -24.20
C SER A 206 0.04 -1.24 -23.91
N LEU A 207 -0.40 -0.67 -22.78
CA LEU A 207 -1.82 -0.53 -22.43
C LEU A 207 -2.56 0.47 -23.34
N ILE A 208 -1.86 1.43 -23.93
CA ILE A 208 -2.44 2.44 -24.84
C ILE A 208 -2.70 1.84 -26.24
N ILE A 209 -1.98 0.79 -26.65
CA ILE A 209 -2.08 0.21 -28.01
C ILE A 209 -3.52 -0.20 -28.37
N PRO A 210 -4.26 -0.97 -27.54
CA PRO A 210 -5.65 -1.32 -27.85
C PRO A 210 -6.59 -0.11 -27.92
N ALA A 211 -6.35 0.93 -27.10
CA ALA A 211 -7.15 2.14 -27.07
C ALA A 211 -6.99 2.99 -28.35
N ILE A 212 -5.76 3.10 -28.85
CA ILE A 212 -5.49 3.79 -30.14
C ILE A 212 -6.13 3.01 -31.29
N LEU A 213 -5.98 1.68 -31.30
CA LEU A 213 -6.58 0.83 -32.32
C LEU A 213 -8.10 0.92 -32.33
N PHE A 214 -8.74 0.96 -31.15
CA PHE A 214 -10.17 1.23 -31.01
C PHE A 214 -10.57 2.55 -31.70
N ALA A 215 -9.86 3.64 -31.41
CA ALA A 215 -10.16 4.95 -31.98
C ALA A 215 -10.02 4.98 -33.51
N ILE A 216 -9.03 4.28 -34.08
CA ILE A 216 -8.79 4.21 -35.53
C ILE A 216 -9.84 3.32 -36.22
N VAL A 217 -10.14 2.16 -35.63
CA VAL A 217 -11.13 1.21 -36.17
C VAL A 217 -12.54 1.78 -36.10
N ASP A 218 -12.83 2.60 -35.09
CA ASP A 218 -14.13 3.23 -34.97
C ASP A 218 -14.41 4.21 -36.13
N GLN A 219 -13.41 4.98 -36.54
CA GLN A 219 -13.55 5.92 -37.68
C GLN A 219 -13.73 5.22 -39.04
N SER A 220 -13.31 3.97 -39.18
CA SER A 220 -13.23 3.27 -40.48
C SER A 220 -14.42 2.38 -40.82
N GLY A 221 -15.47 2.33 -39.98
CA GLY A 221 -16.77 1.74 -40.34
C GLY A 221 -16.79 0.22 -40.55
N PHE A 222 -15.81 -0.52 -40.01
CA PHE A 222 -15.75 -1.99 -40.11
C PHE A 222 -17.00 -2.69 -39.54
N ARG A 223 -17.37 -3.85 -40.10
CA ARG A 223 -18.62 -4.58 -39.80
C ARG A 223 -18.54 -5.60 -38.66
N ASP A 224 -17.44 -5.64 -37.90
CA ASP A 224 -17.28 -6.53 -36.75
C ASP A 224 -16.33 -5.92 -35.68
N LYS A 225 -16.43 -4.60 -35.47
CA LYS A 225 -15.51 -3.81 -34.64
C LYS A 225 -15.36 -4.40 -33.24
N ASP A 226 -16.48 -4.63 -32.56
CA ASP A 226 -16.50 -5.03 -31.15
C ASP A 226 -15.77 -6.36 -30.93
N LYS A 227 -15.95 -7.33 -31.83
CA LYS A 227 -15.25 -8.62 -31.75
C LYS A 227 -13.75 -8.47 -31.98
N SER A 228 -13.34 -7.64 -32.94
CA SER A 228 -11.92 -7.39 -33.22
C SER A 228 -11.24 -6.65 -32.06
N ILE A 229 -11.89 -5.63 -31.49
CA ILE A 229 -11.40 -4.89 -30.32
C ILE A 229 -11.30 -5.81 -29.11
N LEU A 230 -12.31 -6.65 -28.89
CA LEU A 230 -12.31 -7.58 -27.77
C LEU A 230 -11.19 -8.61 -27.91
N THR A 231 -11.00 -9.18 -29.10
CA THR A 231 -9.91 -10.13 -29.37
C THR A 231 -8.54 -9.48 -29.17
N LEU A 232 -8.37 -8.25 -29.64
CA LEU A 232 -7.13 -7.50 -29.48
C LEU A 232 -6.83 -7.18 -28.01
N SER A 233 -7.81 -6.68 -27.26
CA SER A 233 -7.65 -6.36 -25.84
C SER A 233 -7.33 -7.59 -24.99
N HIS A 234 -7.97 -8.75 -25.26
CA HIS A 234 -7.62 -10.01 -24.62
C HIS A 234 -6.20 -10.45 -24.98
N GLY A 235 -5.80 -10.32 -26.25
CA GLY A 235 -4.43 -10.61 -26.68
C GLY A 235 -3.39 -9.74 -25.95
N THR A 236 -3.64 -8.44 -25.85
CA THR A 236 -2.77 -7.51 -25.10
C THR A 236 -2.73 -7.84 -23.61
N ALA A 237 -3.87 -8.16 -22.98
CA ALA A 237 -3.92 -8.56 -21.58
C ALA A 237 -3.09 -9.83 -21.30
N ILE A 238 -3.16 -10.84 -22.18
CA ILE A 238 -2.35 -12.06 -22.07
C ILE A 238 -0.86 -11.74 -22.22
N ILE A 239 -0.48 -10.92 -23.21
CA ILE A 239 0.91 -10.51 -23.41
C ILE A 239 1.44 -9.74 -22.20
N LEU A 240 0.68 -8.81 -21.65
CA LEU A 240 1.06 -8.04 -20.46
C LEU A 240 1.23 -8.94 -19.24
N LEU A 241 0.33 -9.93 -19.05
CA LEU A 241 0.46 -10.90 -17.96
C LEU A 241 1.71 -11.78 -18.14
N LEU A 242 2.00 -12.21 -19.38
CA LEU A 242 3.21 -12.94 -19.70
C LEU A 242 4.49 -12.12 -19.53
N LEU A 243 4.45 -10.79 -19.68
CA LEU A 243 5.58 -9.90 -19.38
C LEU A 243 5.71 -9.63 -17.87
N TYR A 244 4.59 -9.63 -17.15
CA TYR A 244 4.57 -9.40 -15.71
C TYR A 244 5.20 -10.57 -14.93
N VAL A 245 5.02 -11.82 -15.37
CA VAL A 245 5.60 -13.00 -14.68
C VAL A 245 7.15 -12.98 -14.65
N PRO A 246 7.86 -12.82 -15.79
CA PRO A 246 9.32 -12.61 -15.79
C PRO A 246 9.76 -11.39 -15.00
N TYR A 247 8.97 -10.31 -14.99
CA TYR A 247 9.25 -9.15 -14.14
C TYR A 247 9.18 -9.50 -12.65
N LEU A 248 8.17 -10.25 -12.21
CA LEU A 248 8.10 -10.74 -10.83
C LEU A 248 9.28 -11.66 -10.50
N VAL A 249 9.71 -12.52 -11.42
CA VAL A 249 10.92 -13.34 -11.23
C VAL A 249 12.17 -12.45 -11.14
N PHE A 250 12.25 -11.40 -11.95
CA PHE A 250 13.34 -10.44 -11.87
C PHE A 250 13.41 -9.75 -10.51
N GLN A 251 12.27 -9.23 -10.05
CA GLN A 251 12.14 -8.50 -8.79
C GLN A 251 12.35 -9.39 -7.56
N LEU A 252 11.80 -10.61 -7.54
CA LEU A 252 11.76 -11.47 -6.36
C LEU A 252 12.90 -12.49 -6.28
N ARG A 253 13.61 -12.73 -7.39
CA ARG A 253 14.66 -13.78 -7.45
C ARG A 253 15.98 -13.27 -8.01
N THR A 254 16.00 -12.78 -9.25
CA THR A 254 17.28 -12.56 -9.93
C THR A 254 17.98 -11.29 -9.46
N HIS A 255 17.22 -10.24 -9.12
CA HIS A 255 17.74 -8.95 -8.70
C HIS A 255 17.09 -8.47 -7.39
N SER A 256 16.74 -9.39 -6.49
CA SER A 256 16.11 -9.04 -5.20
C SER A 256 16.96 -8.07 -4.37
N ASN A 257 18.29 -8.13 -4.49
CA ASN A 257 19.23 -7.20 -3.85
C ASN A 257 18.97 -5.72 -4.22
N LEU A 258 18.53 -5.40 -5.45
CA LEU A 258 18.24 -4.03 -5.88
C LEU A 258 16.94 -3.48 -5.26
N PHE A 259 16.07 -4.37 -4.80
CA PHE A 259 14.73 -4.06 -4.29
C PHE A 259 14.60 -4.29 -2.77
N ASP A 260 15.66 -4.72 -2.10
CA ASP A 260 15.67 -4.92 -0.65
C ASP A 260 15.92 -3.59 0.05
N ALA A 261 15.00 -3.20 0.94
CA ALA A 261 15.04 -1.90 1.62
C ALA A 261 16.22 -1.77 2.60
N GLU A 262 16.66 -2.88 3.20
CA GLU A 262 17.82 -2.89 4.12
C GLU A 262 19.14 -2.50 3.43
N ASN A 263 19.31 -2.81 2.15
CA ASN A 263 20.52 -2.45 1.41
C ASN A 263 20.54 -0.97 1.01
N GLN A 264 19.37 -0.35 0.81
CA GLN A 264 19.25 1.06 0.42
C GLN A 264 19.55 1.99 1.61
N ASP A 265 19.13 1.63 2.83
CA ASP A 265 19.42 2.38 4.05
C ASP A 265 20.89 2.28 4.50
N SER A 266 21.64 1.25 4.07
CA SER A 266 23.07 1.08 4.35
C SER A 266 23.96 1.87 3.39
N ASP A 267 23.61 1.93 2.09
CA ASP A 267 24.37 2.71 1.09
C ASP A 267 24.23 4.23 1.31
N GLU A 268 23.14 4.71 1.91
CA GLU A 268 22.95 6.13 2.25
C GLU A 268 23.74 6.59 3.50
N ARG A 269 24.30 5.65 4.29
CA ARG A 269 25.06 5.93 5.52
C ARG A 269 26.57 5.82 5.37
N GLU A 270 27.07 5.49 4.18
CA GLU A 270 28.49 5.51 3.81
C GLU A 270 28.84 6.76 2.98
#